data_AF-A0A1G8AJ53-F1
#
_entry.id   AF-A0A1G8AJ53-F1
#
_cell.length_a   1.000
_cell.length_b   1.000
_cell.length_c   1.000
_cell.angle_alpha   90.00
_cell.angle_beta   90.00
_cell.angle_gamma   90.00
#
_symmetry.space_group_name_H-M   'P 1'
#
loop_
_entity.id
_entity.type
_entity.pdbx_description
1 polymer ?
#
loop_
_entity_poly.entity_id
_entity_poly.type
_entity_poly.pdbx_seq_one_letter_code
_entity_poly.pdbx_strand_id
1 'polypeptide(L)'
;MKYEQTAPANISEQEKIYRTLISNDPVLSYFLATGSIPPNARFVKEAAYTDVLFLAFISPYFKEVYVQAICNSFTLKDMNLMSDVAANPILLNAGHRMQAFDEILVYLEEMKTKLAAMHHKLQMYEPLEFTDLLAYTDASIISNMNYLPVEFLEFRSSYAGWVVKTIKLLVNRDLQTSLTMVCNLCELTVDMPTLKDVHALCTLIHDADNEQKAMECDRERLARFISDLGRRHRRDPWPF
;
A
#
# COMPACT_ATOMS: atom_id res chain seq x y z
N MET A 1 12.81 27.31 3.43
CA MET A 1 12.00 28.53 3.66
C MET A 1 11.44 29.03 2.33
N LYS A 2 10.12 28.91 2.14
CA LYS A 2 9.35 29.57 1.06
C LYS A 2 8.13 30.34 1.61
N TYR A 3 8.02 30.51 2.93
CA TYR A 3 6.89 31.22 3.55
C TYR A 3 7.19 32.68 3.88
N GLU A 4 8.44 33.11 3.77
CA GLU A 4 8.90 34.37 4.37
C GLU A 4 9.37 35.46 3.40
N GLN A 5 9.25 35.29 2.08
CA GLN A 5 9.77 36.31 1.16
C GLN A 5 8.68 36.94 0.30
N THR A 6 8.43 38.22 0.63
CA THR A 6 7.64 39.27 -0.04
C THR A 6 6.15 39.33 0.31
N ALA A 7 5.86 39.81 1.53
CA ALA A 7 4.56 40.38 1.86
C ALA A 7 4.34 41.71 1.09
N PRO A 8 3.27 41.86 0.28
CA PRO A 8 2.82 43.18 -0.15
C PRO A 8 2.29 43.97 1.05
N ALA A 9 2.41 45.29 1.02
CA ALA A 9 2.20 46.19 2.16
C ALA A 9 0.76 46.27 2.75
N ASN A 10 -0.18 45.41 2.33
CA ASN A 10 -1.58 45.39 2.78
C ASN A 10 -2.10 43.96 2.97
N ILE A 11 -1.53 43.23 3.94
CA ILE A 11 -2.09 41.96 4.41
C ILE A 11 -3.25 42.25 5.38
N SER A 12 -4.40 41.60 5.18
CA SER A 12 -5.56 41.77 6.07
C SER A 12 -5.23 41.33 7.51
N GLU A 13 -5.85 41.96 8.52
CA GLU A 13 -5.66 41.57 9.93
C GLU A 13 -5.99 40.08 10.16
N GLN A 14 -6.99 39.56 9.44
CA GLN A 14 -7.38 38.15 9.51
C GLN A 14 -6.29 37.21 8.98
N GLU A 15 -5.63 37.59 7.90
CA GLU A 15 -4.49 36.82 7.39
C GLU A 15 -3.28 36.86 8.35
N LYS A 16 -3.03 37.99 9.03
CA LYS A 16 -1.98 38.07 10.07
C LYS A 16 -2.27 37.10 11.22
N ILE A 17 -3.53 37.02 11.65
CA ILE A 17 -3.96 36.06 12.67
C ILE A 17 -3.66 34.63 12.19
N TYR A 18 -4.09 34.25 10.99
CA TYR A 18 -3.85 32.89 10.48
C TYR A 18 -2.37 32.54 10.33
N ARG A 19 -1.54 33.46 9.85
CA ARG A 19 -0.09 33.25 9.79
C ARG A 19 0.51 33.05 11.18
N THR A 20 0.03 33.79 12.17
CA THR A 20 0.46 33.66 13.57
C THR A 20 0.06 32.29 14.13
N LEU A 21 -1.16 31.82 13.85
CA LEU A 21 -1.62 30.49 14.25
C LEU A 21 -0.72 29.39 13.65
N ILE A 22 -0.41 29.47 12.36
CA ILE A 22 0.49 28.50 11.71
C ILE A 22 1.88 28.54 12.35
N SER A 23 2.45 29.72 12.60
CA SER A 23 3.77 29.84 13.22
C SER A 23 3.83 29.33 14.66
N ASN A 24 2.70 29.35 15.37
CA ASN A 24 2.59 28.82 16.73
C ASN A 24 2.39 27.30 16.77
N ASP A 25 2.08 26.67 15.63
CA ASP A 25 2.11 25.22 15.47
C ASP A 25 3.41 24.79 14.78
N PRO A 26 4.44 24.37 15.55
CA PRO A 26 5.72 23.95 14.98
C PRO A 26 5.60 22.69 14.13
N VAL A 27 4.61 21.82 14.39
CA VAL A 27 4.42 20.57 13.64
C VAL A 27 3.80 20.87 12.29
N LEU A 28 2.77 21.73 12.25
CA LEU A 28 2.18 22.18 10.99
C LEU A 28 3.19 22.98 10.17
N SER A 29 3.93 23.90 10.80
CA SER A 29 4.99 24.66 10.12
C SER A 29 6.07 23.75 9.54
N TYR A 30 6.49 22.72 10.28
CA TYR A 30 7.45 21.74 9.80
C TYR A 30 6.89 20.89 8.64
N PHE A 31 5.63 20.46 8.75
CA PHE A 31 4.96 19.71 7.69
C PHE A 31 4.88 20.54 6.41
N LEU A 32 4.39 21.78 6.47
CA LEU A 32 4.33 22.70 5.32
C LEU A 32 5.70 22.95 4.68
N ALA A 33 6.79 22.88 5.45
CA ALA A 33 8.13 23.09 4.95
C ALA A 33 8.78 21.84 4.34
N THR A 34 8.40 20.64 4.78
CA THR A 34 9.15 19.40 4.49
C THR A 34 8.32 18.26 3.92
N GLY A 35 6.99 18.31 4.05
CA GLY A 35 6.10 17.18 3.77
C GLY A 35 6.23 16.02 4.73
N SER A 36 6.96 16.17 5.84
CA SER A 36 7.18 15.14 6.86
C SER A 36 6.59 15.58 8.19
N ILE A 37 6.28 14.62 9.05
CA ILE A 37 5.81 14.86 10.42
C ILE A 37 6.82 14.22 11.37
N PRO A 38 7.27 14.92 12.43
CA PRO A 38 8.13 14.30 13.42
C PRO A 38 7.41 13.11 14.09
N PRO A 39 8.12 12.02 14.43
CA PRO A 39 7.48 10.82 14.97
C PRO A 39 6.59 11.12 16.18
N ASN A 40 5.36 10.60 16.16
CA ASN A 40 4.34 10.81 17.21
C ASN A 40 3.89 12.27 17.40
N ALA A 41 4.24 13.17 16.48
CA ALA A 41 3.78 14.55 16.53
C ALA A 41 2.38 14.70 15.90
N ARG A 42 1.64 15.68 16.40
CA ARG A 42 0.33 16.07 15.89
C ARG A 42 0.26 17.59 15.78
N PHE A 43 -0.50 18.07 14.81
CA PHE A 43 -0.89 19.46 14.75
C PHE A 43 -1.62 19.83 16.04
N VAL A 44 -1.44 21.07 16.48
CA VAL A 44 -2.10 21.60 17.66
C VAL A 44 -3.60 21.55 17.40
N LYS A 45 -4.38 20.99 18.33
CA LYS A 45 -5.84 20.91 18.19
C LYS A 45 -6.45 22.29 18.39
N GLU A 46 -6.44 23.10 17.35
CA GLU A 46 -7.08 24.42 17.34
C GLU A 46 -8.46 24.37 16.69
N ALA A 47 -9.43 25.07 17.28
CA ALA A 47 -10.75 25.22 16.69
C ALA A 47 -10.70 25.86 15.29
N ALA A 48 -9.69 26.71 15.05
CA ALA A 48 -9.44 27.37 13.78
C ALA A 48 -9.21 26.39 12.62
N TYR A 49 -8.78 25.15 12.86
CA TYR A 49 -8.53 24.17 11.80
C TYR A 49 -9.81 23.62 11.16
N THR A 50 -10.96 23.95 11.75
CA THR A 50 -12.28 23.68 11.17
C THR A 50 -12.95 24.92 10.59
N ASP A 51 -12.35 26.10 10.77
CA ASP A 51 -12.88 27.36 10.26
C ASP A 51 -12.76 27.42 8.73
N VAL A 52 -13.85 27.77 8.05
CA VAL A 52 -13.94 27.78 6.59
C VAL A 52 -12.97 28.80 5.98
N LEU A 53 -12.81 29.95 6.64
CA LEU A 53 -11.93 31.02 6.15
C LEU A 53 -10.45 30.66 6.35
N PHE A 54 -10.10 30.05 7.49
CA PHE A 54 -8.77 29.49 7.71
C PHE A 54 -8.44 28.40 6.68
N LEU A 55 -9.35 27.44 6.47
CA LEU A 55 -9.18 26.39 5.48
C LEU A 55 -8.98 26.98 4.09
N ALA A 56 -9.79 27.96 3.68
CA ALA A 56 -9.61 28.65 2.40
C ALA A 56 -8.24 29.34 2.27
N PHE A 57 -7.72 29.90 3.37
CA PHE A 57 -6.41 30.54 3.40
C PHE A 57 -5.25 29.53 3.31
N ILE A 58 -5.28 28.44 4.08
CA ILE A 58 -4.14 27.50 4.16
C ILE A 58 -4.14 26.48 3.01
N SER A 59 -5.30 26.16 2.44
CA SER A 59 -5.44 25.09 1.43
C SER A 59 -4.46 25.17 0.26
N PRO A 60 -4.23 26.33 -0.37
CA PRO A 60 -3.30 26.42 -1.50
C PRO A 60 -1.87 26.00 -1.16
N TYR A 61 -1.45 26.19 0.10
CA TYR A 61 -0.12 25.83 0.58
C TYR A 61 -0.06 24.39 1.11
N PHE A 62 -1.15 23.92 1.71
CA PHE A 62 -1.21 22.58 2.29
C PHE A 62 -1.39 21.50 1.21
N LYS A 63 -2.12 21.79 0.13
CA LYS A 63 -2.51 20.80 -0.89
C LYS A 63 -1.31 20.07 -1.48
N GLU A 64 -0.35 20.82 -2.04
CA GLU A 64 0.82 20.26 -2.72
C GLU A 64 1.65 19.39 -1.78
N VAL A 65 1.90 19.89 -0.56
CA VAL A 65 2.65 19.19 0.47
C VAL A 65 1.95 17.90 0.91
N TYR A 66 0.62 17.94 1.09
CA TYR A 66 -0.18 16.78 1.45
C TYR A 66 -0.15 15.70 0.36
N VAL A 67 -0.42 16.07 -0.90
CA VAL A 67 -0.36 15.13 -2.04
C VAL A 67 1.03 14.51 -2.13
N GLN A 68 2.08 15.32 -2.06
CA GLN A 68 3.45 14.83 -2.14
C GLN A 68 3.79 13.88 -0.99
N ALA A 69 3.38 14.18 0.24
CA ALA A 69 3.61 13.30 1.40
C ALA A 69 2.94 11.93 1.22
N ILE A 70 1.71 11.90 0.71
CA ILE A 70 0.99 10.66 0.39
C ILE A 70 1.69 9.88 -0.73
N CYS A 71 2.06 10.53 -1.84
CA CYS A 71 2.74 9.83 -2.94
C CYS A 71 4.14 9.34 -2.54
N ASN A 72 4.86 10.11 -1.73
CA ASN A 72 6.18 9.73 -1.21
C ASN A 72 6.08 8.53 -0.26
N SER A 73 5.05 8.44 0.58
CA SER A 73 4.89 7.30 1.48
C SER A 73 4.67 6.00 0.69
N PHE A 74 3.95 6.03 -0.44
CA PHE A 74 3.88 4.90 -1.36
C PHE A 74 5.22 4.61 -2.04
N THR A 75 5.87 5.62 -2.61
CA THR A 75 7.13 5.46 -3.36
C THR A 75 8.25 4.87 -2.48
N LEU A 76 8.36 5.37 -1.26
CA LEU A 76 9.39 4.98 -0.29
C LEU A 76 8.95 3.81 0.60
N LYS A 77 7.70 3.34 0.47
CA LYS A 77 7.07 2.34 1.34
C LYS A 77 7.12 2.72 2.83
N ASP A 78 7.01 4.03 3.10
CA ASP A 78 7.11 4.59 4.44
C ASP A 78 5.74 4.60 5.14
N MET A 79 5.47 3.53 5.89
CA MET A 79 4.24 3.40 6.68
C MET A 79 4.16 4.40 7.85
N ASN A 80 5.30 4.86 8.37
CA ASN A 80 5.31 5.81 9.48
C ASN A 80 4.85 7.18 8.98
N LEU A 81 5.40 7.64 7.85
CA LEU A 81 4.96 8.88 7.22
C LEU A 81 3.46 8.83 6.89
N MET A 82 3.00 7.74 6.28
CA MET A 82 1.57 7.59 5.96
C MET A 82 0.69 7.64 7.21
N SER A 83 1.07 6.89 8.25
CA SER A 83 0.31 6.86 9.50
C SER A 83 0.29 8.23 10.19
N ASP A 84 1.41 8.96 10.19
CA ASP A 84 1.49 10.27 10.81
C ASP A 84 0.68 11.32 10.04
N VAL A 85 0.71 11.28 8.71
CA VAL A 85 -0.13 12.15 7.87
C VAL A 85 -1.61 11.86 8.10
N ALA A 86 -2.01 10.58 8.08
CA ALA A 86 -3.39 10.16 8.25
C ALA A 86 -3.98 10.48 9.64
N ALA A 87 -3.13 10.56 10.66
CA ALA A 87 -3.55 10.84 12.02
C ALA A 87 -3.68 12.35 12.34
N ASN A 88 -3.36 13.22 11.37
CA ASN A 88 -3.54 14.66 11.45
C ASN A 88 -4.75 15.12 10.63
N PRO A 89 -5.41 16.23 11.00
CA PRO A 89 -6.54 16.74 10.23
C PRO A 89 -6.09 17.19 8.83
N ILE A 90 -6.92 16.90 7.83
CA ILE A 90 -6.71 17.37 6.46
C ILE A 90 -7.12 18.85 6.40
N LEU A 91 -6.14 19.75 6.37
CA LEU A 91 -6.36 21.21 6.36
C LEU A 91 -6.65 21.72 4.94
N LEU A 92 -7.63 21.10 4.28
CA LEU A 92 -8.10 21.46 2.95
C LEU A 92 -9.58 21.81 2.98
N ASN A 93 -9.93 22.90 2.30
CA ASN A 93 -11.32 23.20 1.96
C ASN A 93 -11.82 22.20 0.90
N ALA A 94 -13.14 22.17 0.67
CA ALA A 94 -13.76 21.17 -0.21
C ALA A 94 -13.16 21.14 -1.63
N GLY A 95 -12.90 22.31 -2.23
CA GLY A 95 -12.35 22.40 -3.59
C GLY A 95 -10.93 21.85 -3.70
N HIS A 96 -10.04 22.24 -2.78
CA HIS A 96 -8.66 21.75 -2.79
C HIS A 96 -8.56 20.30 -2.34
N ARG A 97 -9.46 19.82 -1.48
CA ARG A 97 -9.55 18.40 -1.11
C ARG A 97 -9.88 17.54 -2.32
N MET A 98 -10.86 17.94 -3.13
CA MET A 98 -11.22 17.24 -4.36
C MET A 98 -10.01 17.18 -5.31
N GLN A 99 -9.35 18.32 -5.55
CA GLN A 99 -8.14 18.35 -6.39
C GLN A 99 -7.00 17.46 -5.84
N ALA A 100 -6.74 17.52 -4.53
CA ALA A 100 -5.72 16.67 -3.91
C ALA A 100 -6.04 15.18 -4.08
N PHE A 101 -7.30 14.81 -3.91
CA PHE A 101 -7.73 13.42 -4.03
C PHE A 101 -7.66 12.93 -5.47
N ASP A 102 -8.02 13.78 -6.44
CA ASP A 102 -7.85 13.48 -7.86
C ASP A 102 -6.37 13.27 -8.22
N GLU A 103 -5.47 14.12 -7.73
CA GLU A 103 -4.01 13.98 -7.95
C GLU A 103 -3.45 12.69 -7.33
N ILE A 104 -3.86 12.35 -6.10
CA ILE A 104 -3.49 11.09 -5.45
C ILE A 104 -4.06 9.90 -6.24
N LEU A 105 -5.30 10.00 -6.72
CA LEU A 105 -5.95 8.93 -7.48
C LEU A 105 -5.23 8.68 -8.81
N VAL A 106 -4.78 9.73 -9.51
CA VAL A 106 -3.97 9.57 -10.74
C VAL A 106 -2.71 8.74 -10.45
N TYR A 107 -1.98 9.07 -9.38
CA TYR A 107 -0.80 8.32 -8.98
C TYR A 107 -1.13 6.83 -8.67
N LEU A 108 -2.22 6.59 -7.94
CA LEU A 108 -2.66 5.24 -7.60
C LEU A 108 -3.13 4.43 -8.82
N GLU A 109 -3.78 5.08 -9.79
CA GLU A 109 -4.19 4.49 -11.06
C GLU A 109 -2.99 4.10 -11.95
N GLU A 110 -1.91 4.89 -11.92
CA GLU A 110 -0.65 4.51 -12.56
C GLU A 110 -0.07 3.23 -11.94
N MET A 111 -0.08 3.12 -10.61
CA MET A 111 0.33 1.89 -9.92
C MET A 111 -0.54 0.69 -10.33
N LYS A 112 -1.87 0.86 -10.33
CA LYS A 112 -2.82 -0.18 -10.75
C LYS A 112 -2.60 -0.60 -12.21
N THR A 113 -2.31 0.35 -13.09
CA THR A 113 -2.04 0.08 -14.51
C THR A 113 -0.77 -0.74 -14.69
N LYS A 114 0.28 -0.48 -13.90
CA LYS A 114 1.51 -1.30 -13.91
C LYS A 114 1.23 -2.73 -13.44
N LEU A 115 0.42 -2.92 -12.39
CA LEU A 115 -0.02 -4.25 -11.94
C LEU A 115 -0.81 -4.98 -13.04
N ALA A 116 -1.74 -4.29 -13.71
CA ALA A 116 -2.50 -4.84 -14.83
C ALA A 116 -1.59 -5.24 -16.01
N ALA A 117 -0.57 -4.44 -16.32
CA ALA A 117 0.41 -4.78 -17.35
C ALA A 117 1.21 -6.04 -16.99
N MET A 118 1.62 -6.19 -15.73
CA MET A 118 2.30 -7.41 -15.26
C MET A 118 1.38 -8.63 -15.28
N HIS A 119 0.10 -8.47 -14.93
CA HIS A 119 -0.91 -9.52 -15.12
C HIS A 119 -0.99 -9.98 -16.58
N HIS A 120 -1.01 -9.05 -17.54
CA HIS A 120 -1.02 -9.40 -18.97
C HIS A 120 0.25 -10.15 -19.39
N LYS A 121 1.43 -9.75 -18.91
CA LYS A 121 2.68 -10.48 -19.15
C LYS A 121 2.61 -11.92 -18.63
N LEU A 122 2.10 -12.11 -17.41
CA LEU A 122 1.85 -13.44 -16.86
C LEU A 122 0.93 -14.25 -17.78
N GLN A 123 -0.20 -13.67 -18.18
CA GLN A 123 -1.17 -14.34 -19.04
C GLN A 123 -0.55 -14.81 -20.37
N MET A 124 0.35 -14.03 -20.95
CA MET A 124 1.04 -14.32 -22.21
C MET A 124 2.29 -15.20 -22.06
N TYR A 125 2.63 -15.65 -20.84
CA TYR A 125 3.87 -16.39 -20.54
C TYR A 125 5.14 -15.61 -20.93
N GLU A 126 5.08 -14.28 -20.89
CA GLU A 126 6.26 -13.44 -21.09
C GLU A 126 7.18 -13.49 -19.85
N PRO A 127 8.50 -13.30 -20.01
CA PRO A 127 9.43 -13.19 -18.89
C PRO A 127 9.01 -12.07 -17.93
N LEU A 128 8.86 -12.43 -16.66
CA LEU A 128 8.54 -11.51 -15.56
C LEU A 128 9.19 -12.04 -14.29
N GLU A 129 9.96 -11.19 -13.61
CA GLU A 129 10.47 -11.51 -12.28
C GLU A 129 9.33 -11.38 -11.27
N PHE A 130 9.01 -12.44 -10.55
CA PHE A 130 7.89 -12.41 -9.60
C PHE A 130 8.12 -11.46 -8.42
N THR A 131 9.37 -11.09 -8.14
CA THR A 131 9.72 -10.01 -7.21
C THR A 131 9.17 -8.65 -7.64
N ASP A 132 9.01 -8.41 -8.94
CA ASP A 132 8.45 -7.16 -9.45
C ASP A 132 6.95 -7.06 -9.12
N LEU A 133 6.21 -8.19 -9.08
CA LEU A 133 4.81 -8.22 -8.63
C LEU A 133 4.68 -7.87 -7.15
N LEU A 134 5.60 -8.39 -6.33
CA LEU A 134 5.62 -8.13 -4.90
C LEU A 134 5.88 -6.65 -4.61
N ALA A 135 6.62 -5.94 -5.46
CA ALA A 135 6.83 -4.50 -5.28
C ALA A 135 5.54 -3.66 -5.29
N TYR A 136 4.44 -4.20 -5.83
CA TYR A 136 3.12 -3.54 -5.89
C TYR A 136 2.11 -4.20 -4.96
N THR A 137 2.44 -5.32 -4.32
CA THR A 137 1.50 -6.10 -3.50
C THR A 137 2.07 -6.47 -2.14
N ASP A 138 3.18 -5.85 -1.74
CA ASP A 138 3.75 -6.02 -0.42
C ASP A 138 2.89 -5.38 0.68
N ALA A 139 3.15 -5.82 1.92
CA ALA A 139 2.42 -5.37 3.10
C ALA A 139 2.49 -3.85 3.32
N SER A 140 3.58 -3.18 2.92
CA SER A 140 3.72 -1.73 3.08
C SER A 140 2.80 -0.97 2.13
N ILE A 141 2.69 -1.41 0.87
CA ILE A 141 1.73 -0.84 -0.09
C ILE A 141 0.30 -1.05 0.41
N ILE A 142 -0.05 -2.26 0.86
CA ILE A 142 -1.39 -2.56 1.39
C ILE A 142 -1.71 -1.71 2.62
N SER A 143 -0.78 -1.64 3.58
CA SER A 143 -0.94 -0.83 4.79
C SER A 143 -1.12 0.65 4.45
N ASN A 144 -0.33 1.19 3.52
CA ASN A 144 -0.46 2.57 3.07
C ASN A 144 -1.82 2.85 2.41
N MET A 145 -2.36 1.91 1.62
CA MET A 145 -3.71 2.05 1.07
C MET A 145 -4.78 2.12 2.17
N ASN A 146 -4.62 1.38 3.27
CA ASN A 146 -5.59 1.37 4.37
C ASN A 146 -5.66 2.69 5.14
N TYR A 147 -4.58 3.48 5.16
CA TYR A 147 -4.56 4.81 5.76
C TYR A 147 -5.26 5.88 4.90
N LEU A 148 -5.53 5.59 3.63
CA LEU A 148 -6.23 6.54 2.78
C LEU A 148 -7.68 6.76 3.25
N PRO A 149 -8.24 7.96 3.04
CA PRO A 149 -9.63 8.27 3.34
C PRO A 149 -10.64 7.29 2.71
N VAL A 150 -11.85 7.25 3.26
CA VAL A 150 -12.93 6.34 2.80
C VAL A 150 -13.31 6.56 1.34
N GLU A 151 -13.08 7.76 0.81
CA GLU A 151 -13.27 8.12 -0.59
C GLU A 151 -12.45 7.24 -1.55
N PHE A 152 -11.35 6.63 -1.08
CA PHE A 152 -10.53 5.71 -1.85
C PHE A 152 -10.98 4.24 -1.74
N LEU A 153 -12.13 3.94 -1.10
CA LEU A 153 -12.63 2.58 -0.97
C LEU A 153 -12.88 1.92 -2.33
N GLU A 154 -13.51 2.63 -3.27
CA GLU A 154 -13.77 2.10 -4.61
C GLU A 154 -12.47 1.76 -5.35
N PHE A 155 -11.47 2.64 -5.24
CA PHE A 155 -10.14 2.37 -5.78
C PHE A 155 -9.52 1.11 -5.15
N ARG A 156 -9.54 0.98 -3.81
CA ARG A 156 -9.01 -0.19 -3.10
C ARG A 156 -9.66 -1.50 -3.57
N SER A 157 -10.98 -1.51 -3.71
CA SER A 157 -11.72 -2.67 -4.25
C SER A 157 -11.30 -2.99 -5.68
N SER A 158 -11.21 -1.97 -6.55
CA SER A 158 -10.76 -2.14 -7.94
C SER A 158 -9.33 -2.69 -8.02
N TYR A 159 -8.44 -2.18 -7.17
CA TYR A 159 -7.05 -2.63 -7.05
C TYR A 159 -6.98 -4.09 -6.60
N ALA A 160 -7.70 -4.44 -5.55
CA ALA A 160 -7.80 -5.81 -5.04
C ALA A 160 -8.28 -6.79 -6.13
N GLY A 161 -9.25 -6.39 -6.95
CA GLY A 161 -9.70 -7.18 -8.09
C GLY A 161 -8.59 -7.53 -9.09
N TRP A 162 -7.66 -6.62 -9.35
CA TRP A 162 -6.48 -6.90 -10.17
C TRP A 162 -5.48 -7.82 -9.48
N VAL A 163 -5.28 -7.66 -8.17
CA VAL A 163 -4.41 -8.56 -7.39
C VAL A 163 -4.99 -9.98 -7.40
N VAL A 164 -6.30 -10.16 -7.16
CA VAL A 164 -6.99 -11.46 -7.21
C VAL A 164 -6.78 -12.16 -8.56
N LYS A 165 -6.96 -11.45 -9.67
CA LYS A 165 -6.74 -12.00 -11.02
C LYS A 165 -5.30 -12.44 -11.23
N THR A 166 -4.35 -11.66 -10.72
CA THR A 166 -2.91 -11.95 -10.81
C THR A 166 -2.55 -13.20 -10.03
N ILE A 167 -3.00 -13.30 -8.78
CA ILE A 167 -2.75 -14.46 -7.92
C ILE A 167 -3.33 -15.74 -8.53
N LYS A 168 -4.54 -15.69 -9.10
CA LYS A 168 -5.16 -16.86 -9.76
C LYS A 168 -4.33 -17.42 -10.92
N LEU A 169 -3.60 -16.58 -11.65
CA LEU A 169 -2.68 -17.03 -12.69
C LEU A 169 -1.36 -17.57 -12.12
N LEU A 170 -0.92 -16.99 -11.00
CA LEU A 170 0.36 -17.29 -10.39
C LEU A 170 0.35 -18.59 -9.58
N VAL A 171 -0.79 -19.01 -9.02
CA VAL A 171 -0.88 -20.18 -8.11
C VAL A 171 -0.27 -21.46 -8.68
N ASN A 172 -0.40 -21.68 -10.00
CA ASN A 172 0.12 -22.86 -10.68
C ASN A 172 1.58 -22.70 -11.16
N ARG A 173 2.18 -21.51 -11.01
CA ARG A 173 3.53 -21.18 -11.50
C ARG A 173 4.50 -20.91 -10.36
N ASP A 174 4.04 -20.19 -9.35
CA ASP A 174 4.78 -19.89 -8.13
C ASP A 174 3.78 -19.75 -6.97
N LEU A 175 3.61 -20.85 -6.26
CA LEU A 175 2.72 -20.92 -5.11
C LEU A 175 3.23 -20.03 -3.96
N GLN A 176 4.54 -19.90 -3.78
CA GLN A 176 5.12 -19.14 -2.67
C GLN A 176 4.87 -17.64 -2.82
N THR A 177 5.05 -17.10 -4.02
CA THR A 177 4.70 -15.71 -4.32
C THR A 177 3.18 -15.51 -4.20
N SER A 178 2.37 -16.47 -4.67
CA SER A 178 0.91 -16.42 -4.55
C SER A 178 0.42 -16.37 -3.11
N LEU A 179 1.01 -17.20 -2.23
CA LEU A 179 0.77 -17.21 -0.79
C LEU A 179 1.11 -15.85 -0.16
N THR A 180 2.28 -15.30 -0.50
CA THR A 180 2.71 -13.99 0.02
C THR A 180 1.73 -12.89 -0.38
N MET A 181 1.35 -12.84 -1.66
CA MET A 181 0.42 -11.85 -2.19
C MET A 181 -0.98 -11.97 -1.56
N VAL A 182 -1.50 -13.19 -1.39
CA VAL A 182 -2.85 -13.37 -0.80
C VAL A 182 -2.85 -13.02 0.69
N CYS A 183 -1.79 -13.35 1.43
CA CYS A 183 -1.65 -12.95 2.84
C CYS A 183 -1.71 -11.43 2.99
N ASN A 184 -0.92 -10.70 2.20
CA ASN A 184 -0.97 -9.23 2.21
C ASN A 184 -2.35 -8.71 1.79
N LEU A 185 -2.93 -9.27 0.73
CA LEU A 185 -4.24 -8.83 0.23
C LEU A 185 -5.37 -9.00 1.25
N CYS A 186 -5.30 -10.01 2.12
CA CYS A 186 -6.28 -10.20 3.20
C CYS A 186 -6.32 -9.04 4.20
N GLU A 187 -5.25 -8.24 4.29
CA GLU A 187 -5.18 -7.06 5.16
C GLU A 187 -5.79 -5.82 4.50
N LEU A 188 -6.04 -5.82 3.19
CA LEU A 188 -6.58 -4.67 2.47
C LEU A 188 -8.07 -4.47 2.79
N THR A 189 -8.41 -3.28 3.26
CA THR A 189 -9.80 -2.89 3.51
C THR A 189 -10.49 -2.59 2.18
N VAL A 190 -11.51 -3.37 1.85
CA VAL A 190 -12.26 -3.31 0.59
C VAL A 190 -13.77 -3.40 0.87
N ASP A 191 -14.58 -3.23 -0.17
CA ASP A 191 -16.02 -3.48 -0.06
C ASP A 191 -16.36 -4.96 0.19
N MET A 192 -17.59 -5.22 0.65
CA MET A 192 -18.05 -6.55 1.01
C MET A 192 -18.03 -7.57 -0.14
N PRO A 193 -18.42 -7.23 -1.39
CA PRO A 193 -18.28 -8.14 -2.52
C PRO A 193 -16.82 -8.57 -2.74
N THR A 194 -15.90 -7.60 -2.79
CA THR A 194 -14.48 -7.86 -3.02
C THR A 194 -13.86 -8.66 -1.89
N LEU A 195 -14.25 -8.38 -0.64
CA LEU A 195 -13.80 -9.15 0.52
C LEU A 195 -14.16 -10.63 0.41
N LYS A 196 -15.37 -10.95 -0.05
CA LYS A 196 -15.77 -12.35 -0.28
C LYS A 196 -14.90 -13.03 -1.34
N ASP A 197 -14.57 -12.33 -2.42
CA ASP A 197 -13.69 -12.84 -3.47
C ASP A 197 -12.27 -13.09 -2.95
N VAL A 198 -11.74 -12.19 -2.12
CA VAL A 198 -10.43 -12.35 -1.47
C VAL A 198 -10.43 -13.55 -0.53
N HIS A 199 -11.48 -13.71 0.30
CA HIS A 199 -11.61 -14.86 1.20
C HIS A 199 -11.70 -16.19 0.43
N ALA A 200 -12.50 -16.24 -0.64
CA ALA A 200 -12.61 -17.44 -1.47
C ALA A 200 -11.25 -17.80 -2.13
N LEU A 201 -10.51 -16.80 -2.59
CA LEU A 201 -9.16 -16.99 -3.12
C LEU A 201 -8.19 -17.48 -2.04
N CYS A 202 -8.26 -16.92 -0.83
CA CYS A 202 -7.43 -17.33 0.30
C CYS A 202 -7.61 -18.81 0.60
N THR A 203 -8.86 -19.29 0.72
CA THR A 203 -9.16 -20.72 0.92
C THR A 203 -8.55 -21.59 -0.18
N LEU A 204 -8.75 -21.21 -1.46
CA LEU A 204 -8.25 -21.97 -2.60
C LEU A 204 -6.72 -22.15 -2.57
N ILE A 205 -5.99 -21.11 -2.17
CA ILE A 205 -4.52 -21.16 -2.14
C ILE A 205 -4.02 -21.97 -0.95
N HIS A 206 -4.68 -21.88 0.21
CA HIS A 206 -4.35 -22.72 1.36
C HIS A 206 -4.57 -24.21 1.07
N ASP A 207 -5.64 -24.55 0.34
CA ASP A 207 -5.89 -25.93 -0.09
C ASP A 207 -4.77 -26.42 -1.03
N ALA A 208 -4.37 -25.60 -2.01
CA ALA A 208 -3.26 -25.91 -2.91
C ALA A 208 -1.92 -26.10 -2.19
N ASP A 209 -1.62 -25.29 -1.17
CA ASP A 209 -0.41 -25.43 -0.32
C ASP A 209 -0.43 -26.72 0.50
N ASN A 210 -1.59 -27.09 1.06
CA ASN A 210 -1.75 -28.35 1.77
C ASN A 210 -1.54 -29.56 0.85
N GLU A 211 -2.09 -29.52 -0.38
CA GLU A 211 -1.88 -30.55 -1.40
C GLU A 211 -0.40 -30.67 -1.80
N GLN A 212 0.29 -29.54 -2.03
CA GLN A 212 1.71 -29.56 -2.36
C GLN A 212 2.56 -30.18 -1.25
N LYS A 213 2.32 -29.79 0.01
CA LYS A 213 3.01 -30.36 1.17
C LYS A 213 2.77 -31.87 1.33
N ALA A 214 1.55 -32.33 1.07
CA ALA A 214 1.23 -33.76 1.10
C ALA A 214 2.02 -34.54 0.03
N MET A 215 2.07 -34.01 -1.21
CA MET A 215 2.83 -34.61 -2.30
C MET A 215 4.34 -34.66 -2.02
N GLU A 216 4.90 -33.60 -1.42
CA GLU A 216 6.32 -33.57 -1.03
C GLU A 216 6.63 -34.61 0.05
N CYS A 217 5.77 -34.76 1.06
CA CYS A 217 5.89 -35.78 2.10
C CYS A 217 5.89 -37.21 1.51
N ASP A 218 4.99 -37.49 0.58
CA ASP A 218 4.92 -38.80 -0.08
C ASP A 218 6.12 -39.05 -0.99
N ARG A 219 6.63 -38.02 -1.69
CA ARG A 219 7.87 -38.10 -2.47
C ARG A 219 9.08 -38.41 -1.59
N GLU A 220 9.19 -37.80 -0.41
CA GLU A 220 10.25 -38.09 0.55
C GLU A 220 10.15 -39.50 1.13
N ARG A 221 8.93 -40.00 1.38
CA ARG A 221 8.70 -41.39 1.82
C ARG A 221 9.14 -42.38 0.74
N LEU A 222 8.78 -42.12 -0.52
CA LEU A 222 9.18 -42.94 -1.65
C LEU A 222 10.70 -42.94 -1.85
N ALA A 223 11.35 -41.77 -1.77
CA ALA A 223 12.80 -41.64 -1.88
C ALA A 223 13.54 -42.43 -0.79
N ARG A 224 13.04 -42.39 0.46
CA ARG A 224 13.57 -43.20 1.57
C ARG A 224 13.42 -44.70 1.30
N PHE A 225 12.25 -45.13 0.85
CA PHE A 225 11.98 -46.53 0.52
C PHE A 225 12.90 -47.06 -0.59
N ILE A 226 13.11 -46.30 -1.67
CA ILE A 226 14.03 -46.66 -2.76
C ILE A 226 15.48 -46.74 -2.26
N SER A 227 15.92 -45.78 -1.44
CA SER A 227 17.25 -45.80 -0.83
C SER A 227 17.45 -47.06 0.03
N ASP A 228 16.45 -47.45 0.82
CA ASP A 228 16.52 -48.62 1.69
C ASP A 228 16.56 -49.94 0.89
N LEU A 229 15.82 -50.03 -0.22
CA LEU A 229 15.90 -51.16 -1.14
C LEU A 229 17.31 -51.27 -1.77
N GLY A 230 17.88 -50.15 -2.21
CA GLY A 230 19.24 -50.10 -2.76
C GLY A 230 20.33 -50.51 -1.76
N ARG A 231 20.13 -50.22 -0.46
CA ARG A 231 21.06 -50.65 0.61
C ARG A 231 20.96 -52.14 0.92
N ARG A 232 19.78 -52.75 0.80
CA ARG A 232 19.59 -54.20 1.02
C ARG A 232 20.26 -55.02 -0.08
N HIS A 233 20.12 -54.65 -1.35
CA HIS A 233 20.75 -55.37 -2.46
C HIS A 233 22.29 -55.30 -2.51
N ARG A 234 22.93 -54.35 -1.83
CA ARG A 234 24.40 -54.32 -1.70
C ARG A 234 24.95 -55.23 -0.60
N ARG A 235 24.09 -55.79 0.27
CA ARG A 235 24.51 -56.56 1.45
C ARG A 235 24.33 -58.07 1.31
N ASP A 236 23.78 -58.56 0.20
CA ASP A 236 23.69 -60.00 -0.05
C ASP A 236 24.93 -60.46 -0.81
N PRO A 237 25.88 -61.17 -0.17
CA PRO A 237 26.98 -61.80 -0.88
C PRO A 237 26.39 -62.94 -1.70
N TRP A 238 26.66 -62.95 -2.99
CA TRP A 238 26.34 -64.08 -3.85
C TRP A 238 26.96 -65.36 -3.24
N PRO A 239 26.18 -66.46 -3.10
CA PRO A 239 26.74 -67.71 -2.64
C PRO A 239 27.64 -68.25 -3.76
N PHE A 240 28.94 -68.19 -3.55
CA PHE A 240 29.93 -68.99 -4.29
C PHE A 240 30.16 -70.31 -3.56
#